data_AF-A0ABD3E251-F1
#
_entry.id   AF-A0ABD3E251-F1
#
_cell.length_a   1.000
_cell.length_b   1.000
_cell.length_c   1.000
_cell.angle_alpha   90.00
_cell.angle_beta   90.00
_cell.angle_gamma   90.00
#
_symmetry.space_group_name_H-M   'P 1'
#
loop_
_entity.id
_entity.type
_entity.pdbx_description
1 polymer ?
#
loop_
_entity_poly.entity_id
_entity_poly.type
_entity_poly.pdbx_seq_one_letter_code
_entity_poly.pdbx_strand_id
1 'polypeptide(L)'
;MAYTKMSCLAIHCIILLLSVEVMMNIPSAGATECIAGLNVEVNCRRSEADVVCWIECQRRFGPKAKAWCRSIGPGYPAQECMCTYTC
;
A
#
# COMPACT_ATOMS: atom_id res chain seq x y z
N MET A 1 17.64 29.25 63.52
CA MET A 1 16.30 28.63 63.50
C MET A 1 16.24 27.65 62.34
N ALA A 2 15.96 26.40 62.67
CA ALA A 2 15.96 25.27 61.76
C ALA A 2 14.61 25.19 61.02
N TYR A 3 14.66 25.03 59.70
CA TYR A 3 13.53 24.55 58.90
C TYR A 3 14.07 23.46 57.97
N THR A 4 13.79 22.23 58.36
CA THR A 4 13.90 20.99 57.61
C THR A 4 12.86 20.93 56.50
N LYS A 5 13.24 20.35 55.34
CA LYS A 5 12.43 19.62 54.33
C LYS A 5 13.24 19.63 53.02
N MET A 6 13.95 18.59 52.59
CA MET A 6 13.61 17.17 52.54
C MET A 6 12.23 16.94 51.89
N SER A 7 12.19 17.10 50.56
CA SER A 7 11.24 16.48 49.63
C SER A 7 11.77 16.70 48.20
N CYS A 8 12.89 16.06 47.88
CA CYS A 8 13.65 16.24 46.64
C CYS A 8 13.39 15.14 45.59
N LEU A 9 12.35 14.30 45.69
CA LEU A 9 12.35 13.06 44.87
C LEU A 9 11.03 12.49 44.33
N ALA A 10 9.84 13.03 44.63
CA ALA A 10 8.60 12.35 44.22
C ALA A 10 7.85 12.99 43.03
N ILE A 11 7.94 14.31 42.85
CA ILE A 11 7.00 15.02 41.96
C ILE A 11 7.53 15.13 40.52
N HIS A 12 8.84 15.09 40.31
CA HIS A 12 9.45 15.15 38.97
C HIS A 12 9.51 13.79 38.24
N CYS A 13 9.11 12.68 38.87
CA CYS A 13 9.12 11.36 38.21
C CYS A 13 7.76 11.00 37.56
N ILE A 14 6.67 11.66 37.96
CA ILE A 14 5.31 11.28 37.51
C ILE A 14 4.91 11.96 36.19
N ILE A 15 5.52 13.10 35.84
CA ILE A 15 5.14 13.89 34.65
C ILE A 15 5.74 13.33 33.35
N LEU A 16 6.66 12.36 33.42
CA LEU A 16 7.31 11.76 32.23
C LEU A 16 6.58 10.53 31.65
N LEU A 17 5.47 10.06 32.25
CA LEU A 17 4.77 8.85 31.81
C LEU A 17 3.49 9.08 30.99
N LEU A 18 3.14 10.33 30.65
CA LEU A 18 1.94 10.65 29.87
C LEU A 18 2.19 10.91 28.38
N SER A 19 3.40 10.68 27.88
CA SER A 19 3.72 10.78 26.44
C SER A 19 3.65 9.44 25.73
N VAL A 20 2.72 8.56 26.12
CA VAL A 20 2.36 7.38 25.32
C VAL A 20 1.56 7.86 24.12
N GLU A 21 2.30 8.28 23.10
CA GLU A 21 2.07 7.94 21.71
C GLU A 21 0.58 7.89 21.31
N VAL A 22 -0.02 9.07 21.15
CA VAL A 22 -1.00 9.22 20.07
C VAL A 22 -0.20 9.05 18.77
N MET A 23 0.09 7.80 18.40
CA MET A 23 0.45 7.44 17.05
C MET A 23 -0.76 7.78 16.20
N MET A 24 -0.77 9.03 15.74
CA MET A 24 -1.05 9.40 14.37
C MET A 24 -1.64 8.22 13.58
N ASN A 25 -2.96 8.07 13.66
CA ASN A 25 -3.72 7.45 12.59
C ASN A 25 -3.73 8.48 11.43
N ILE A 26 -2.53 8.77 10.91
CA ILE A 26 -2.40 9.26 9.55
C ILE A 26 -2.83 8.04 8.75
N PRO A 27 -4.00 8.03 8.07
CA PRO A 27 -4.18 7.08 7.00
C PRO A 27 -2.95 7.31 6.14
N SER A 28 -2.07 6.30 6.06
CA SER A 28 -0.90 6.35 5.20
C SER A 28 -1.36 7.05 3.93
N ALA A 29 -0.68 8.11 3.52
CA ALA A 29 -0.78 8.58 2.15
C ALA A 29 -0.16 7.53 1.20
N GLY A 30 -0.41 6.25 1.49
CA GLY A 30 -0.18 5.11 0.66
C GLY A 30 -1.29 5.15 -0.37
N ALA A 31 -0.88 5.48 -1.59
CA ALA A 31 -1.61 5.19 -2.81
C ALA A 31 -2.53 3.98 -2.60
N THR A 32 -3.85 4.18 -2.71
CA THR A 32 -4.77 3.04 -2.61
C THR A 32 -4.57 2.25 -3.89
N GLU A 33 -4.02 1.04 -3.83
CA GLU A 33 -3.84 0.24 -5.04
C GLU A 33 -5.15 -0.42 -5.45
N CYS A 34 -5.55 -0.18 -6.70
CA CYS A 34 -6.73 -0.73 -7.34
C CYS A 34 -6.35 -1.73 -8.43
N ILE A 35 -7.24 -2.68 -8.68
CA ILE A 35 -7.05 -3.76 -9.65
C ILE A 35 -8.21 -3.74 -10.64
N ALA A 36 -7.91 -3.77 -11.94
CA ALA A 36 -8.91 -3.87 -13.01
C ALA A 36 -8.51 -4.91 -14.05
N GLY A 37 -9.49 -5.67 -14.55
CA GLY A 37 -9.31 -6.58 -15.69
C GLY A 37 -9.61 -5.88 -17.01
N LEU A 38 -8.83 -6.19 -18.04
CA LEU A 38 -9.03 -5.72 -19.41
C LEU A 38 -9.28 -6.92 -20.34
N ASN A 39 -10.34 -6.79 -21.15
CA ASN A 39 -10.64 -7.74 -22.22
C ASN A 39 -9.94 -7.29 -23.50
N VAL A 40 -8.65 -7.62 -23.61
CA VAL A 40 -7.81 -7.40 -24.78
C VAL A 40 -7.16 -8.72 -25.17
N GLU A 41 -6.70 -8.86 -26.41
CA GLU A 41 -5.92 -10.04 -26.80
C GLU A 41 -4.62 -10.06 -25.99
N VAL A 42 -4.45 -11.09 -25.15
CA VAL A 42 -3.32 -11.21 -24.23
C VAL A 42 -2.47 -12.41 -24.62
N ASN A 43 -1.18 -12.20 -24.78
CA ASN A 43 -0.22 -13.27 -25.04
C ASN A 43 0.78 -13.34 -23.89
N CYS A 44 0.48 -14.12 -22.86
CA CYS A 44 1.29 -14.08 -21.63
C CYS A 44 2.42 -15.10 -21.67
N ARG A 45 3.66 -14.64 -21.46
CA ARG A 45 4.79 -15.54 -21.20
C ARG A 45 4.96 -15.69 -19.69
N ARG A 46 4.62 -16.87 -19.16
CA ARG A 46 4.88 -17.24 -17.74
C ARG A 46 4.41 -16.17 -16.74
N SER A 47 3.23 -15.61 -16.97
CA SER A 47 2.57 -14.57 -16.15
C SER A 47 3.00 -13.11 -16.39
N GLU A 48 3.98 -12.87 -17.27
CA GLU A 48 4.25 -11.52 -17.75
C GLU A 48 3.23 -11.11 -18.81
N ALA A 49 2.69 -9.91 -18.65
CA ALA A 49 1.84 -9.27 -19.63
C ALA A 49 2.63 -8.93 -20.90
N ASP A 50 2.04 -9.20 -22.06
CA ASP A 50 2.56 -8.69 -23.33
C ASP A 50 2.59 -7.15 -23.32
N VAL A 51 3.43 -6.57 -24.19
CA VAL A 51 3.50 -5.14 -24.47
C VAL A 51 2.12 -4.53 -24.71
N VAL A 52 1.22 -5.24 -25.41
CA VAL A 52 -0.16 -4.76 -25.67
C VAL A 52 -0.94 -4.52 -24.37
N CYS A 53 -0.90 -5.49 -23.44
CA CYS A 53 -1.58 -5.40 -22.16
C CYS A 53 -0.99 -4.29 -21.28
N TRP A 54 0.34 -4.13 -21.29
CA TRP A 54 1.01 -3.04 -20.58
C TRP A 54 0.60 -1.66 -21.11
N ILE A 55 0.67 -1.46 -22.43
CA ILE A 55 0.30 -0.19 -23.06
C ILE A 55 -1.15 0.17 -22.75
N GLU A 56 -2.09 -0.78 -22.83
CA GLU A 56 -3.50 -0.51 -22.53
C GLU A 56 -3.75 -0.19 -21.05
N CYS A 57 -3.05 -0.84 -20.11
CA CYS A 57 -3.12 -0.47 -18.70
C CYS A 57 -2.64 0.97 -18.48
N GLN A 58 -1.52 1.37 -19.10
CA GLN A 58 -1.00 2.73 -18.96
C GLN A 58 -1.90 3.77 -19.65
N ARG A 59 -2.49 3.42 -20.79
CA ARG A 59 -3.42 4.29 -21.52
C ARG A 59 -4.70 4.57 -20.72
N ARG A 60 -5.20 3.61 -19.95
CA ARG A 60 -6.43 3.75 -19.16
C ARG A 60 -6.21 4.33 -17.77
N PHE A 61 -5.17 3.89 -17.07
CA PHE A 61 -4.97 4.21 -15.64
C PHE A 61 -3.73 5.08 -15.36
N GLY A 62 -3.01 5.48 -16.41
CA GLY A 62 -1.85 6.37 -16.32
C GLY A 62 -0.51 5.63 -16.31
N PRO A 63 0.60 6.38 -16.44
CA PRO A 63 1.93 5.81 -16.73
C PRO A 63 2.49 4.92 -15.61
N LYS A 64 1.97 5.05 -14.38
CA LYS A 64 2.38 4.23 -13.23
C LYS A 64 1.63 2.90 -13.13
N ALA A 65 0.63 2.66 -13.98
CA ALA A 65 -0.10 1.41 -13.99
C ALA A 65 0.83 0.25 -14.42
N LYS A 66 0.74 -0.85 -13.70
CA LYS A 66 1.46 -2.11 -13.98
C LYS A 66 0.49 -3.10 -14.59
N ALA A 67 0.99 -3.94 -15.50
CA ALA A 67 0.22 -5.00 -16.13
C ALA A 67 0.76 -6.38 -15.76
N TRP A 68 -0.12 -7.34 -15.60
CA TRP A 68 0.19 -8.75 -15.34
C TRP A 68 -0.91 -9.64 -15.90
N CYS A 69 -0.63 -10.94 -16.02
CA CYS A 69 -1.60 -11.88 -16.55
C CYS A 69 -2.20 -12.77 -15.48
N ARG A 70 -3.51 -12.99 -15.56
CA ARG A 70 -4.24 -13.95 -14.73
C ARG A 70 -4.75 -15.10 -15.58
N SER A 71 -4.41 -16.33 -15.21
CA SER A 71 -5.03 -17.52 -15.79
C SER A 71 -6.42 -17.71 -15.21
N ILE A 72 -7.44 -17.81 -16.07
CA ILE A 72 -8.86 -17.86 -15.64
C ILE A 72 -9.42 -19.28 -15.60
N GLY A 73 -8.68 -20.30 -16.06
CA GLY A 73 -9.12 -21.69 -15.98
C GLY A 73 -8.12 -22.71 -16.54
N PRO A 74 -8.38 -24.01 -16.35
CA PRO A 74 -7.58 -25.09 -16.90
C PRO A 74 -7.89 -25.27 -18.39
N GLY A 75 -7.32 -24.42 -19.24
CA GLY A 75 -7.49 -24.48 -20.68
C GLY A 75 -6.77 -23.33 -21.37
N TYR A 76 -5.75 -23.66 -22.17
CA TYR A 76 -5.05 -22.70 -23.04
C TYR A 76 -6.01 -22.11 -24.09
N PRO A 77 -6.00 -20.80 -24.40
CA PRO A 77 -5.44 -19.67 -23.66
C PRO A 77 -6.57 -18.79 -23.08
N ALA A 78 -7.22 -19.22 -22.00
CA ALA A 78 -8.07 -18.31 -21.23
C ALA A 78 -7.17 -17.52 -20.24
N GLN A 79 -6.51 -16.47 -20.73
CA GLN A 79 -5.70 -15.55 -19.94
C GLN A 79 -6.32 -14.16 -19.98
N GLU A 80 -6.38 -13.49 -18.83
CA GLU A 80 -6.88 -12.12 -18.68
C GLU A 80 -5.74 -11.15 -18.40
N CYS A 81 -5.80 -9.98 -19.03
CA CYS A 81 -4.91 -8.86 -18.76
C CYS A 81 -5.39 -8.14 -17.51
N MET A 82 -4.53 -8.02 -16.50
CA MET A 82 -4.83 -7.37 -15.23
C MET A 82 -3.95 -6.14 -15.06
N CYS A 83 -4.54 -5.05 -14.58
CA CYS A 83 -3.84 -3.81 -14.30
C CYS A 83 -3.86 -3.52 -12.79
N THR A 84 -2.72 -3.14 -12.22
CA THR A 84 -2.63 -2.56 -10.88
C THR A 84 -2.26 -1.09 -10.99
N TYR A 85 -3.01 -0.20 -10.35
CA TYR A 85 -2.83 1.25 -10.44
C TYR A 85 -3.20 1.95 -9.14
N THR A 86 -2.75 3.18 -8.97
CA THR A 86 -3.15 4.02 -7.83
C THR A 86 -4.54 4.61 -8.08
N CYS A 87 -5.47 4.29 -7.18
CA CYS A 87 -6.59 5.14 -6.81
C CYS A 87 -6.10 6.17 -5.77
#